data_AF-A0A2E1GTR4-F1
#
_entry.id   AF-A0A2E1GTR4-F1
#
_cell.length_a   1.000
_cell.length_b   1.000
_cell.length_c   1.000
_cell.angle_alpha   90.00
_cell.angle_beta   90.00
_cell.angle_gamma   90.00
#
_symmetry.space_group_name_H-M   'P 1'
#
loop_
_entity.id
_entity.type
_entity.pdbx_description
1 polymer ?
#
loop_
_entity_poly.entity_id
_entity_poly.type
_entity_poly.pdbx_seq_one_letter_code
_entity_poly.pdbx_strand_id
1 'polypeptide(L)'
;MKKKQINEIDLHGIRHQKALDLVSQTLYKNQLQGSFTLTIITGNSSYLQKIIFDEILEGSQYKYYIPTWNLGQIIVEYIEL
;
A
#
# COMPACT_ATOMS: atom_id res chain seq x y z
N MET A 1 -8.50 13.76 19.30
CA MET A 1 -7.63 13.31 18.19
C MET A 1 -8.12 11.94 17.75
N LYS A 2 -8.60 11.77 16.50
CA LYS A 2 -9.01 10.44 16.00
C LYS A 2 -7.75 9.56 15.96
N LYS A 3 -7.79 8.36 16.58
CA LYS A 3 -6.70 7.37 16.48
C LYS A 3 -6.44 7.11 14.99
N LYS A 4 -5.18 7.24 14.56
CA LYS A 4 -4.73 6.81 13.23
C LYS A 4 -4.95 5.29 13.20
N GLN A 5 -6.02 4.83 12.56
CA GLN A 5 -6.24 3.40 12.35
C GLN A 5 -5.17 2.97 11.35
N ILE A 6 -4.13 2.32 11.85
CA ILE A 6 -3.07 1.77 10.99
C ILE A 6 -3.71 0.60 10.28
N ASN A 7 -4.07 0.79 9.02
CA ASN A 7 -4.53 -0.29 8.16
C ASN A 7 -3.28 -0.95 7.59
N GLU A 8 -3.17 -2.27 7.73
CA GLU A 8 -2.05 -3.05 7.21
C GLU A 8 -2.58 -4.18 6.33
N ILE A 9 -1.88 -4.48 5.24
CA ILE A 9 -2.11 -5.69 4.44
C ILE A 9 -0.82 -6.47 4.29
N ASP A 10 -0.87 -7.77 4.57
CA ASP A 10 0.26 -8.68 4.41
C ASP A 10 0.14 -9.46 3.10
N LEU A 11 1.14 -9.29 2.23
CA LEU A 11 1.22 -9.92 0.91
C LEU A 11 2.29 -11.02 0.85
N HIS A 12 2.94 -11.32 1.97
CA HIS A 12 4.03 -12.29 1.99
C HIS A 12 3.54 -13.68 1.55
N GLY A 13 4.22 -14.25 0.55
CA GLY A 13 3.89 -15.57 0.00
C GLY A 13 2.65 -15.62 -0.90
N ILE A 14 2.01 -14.47 -1.18
CA ILE A 14 0.86 -14.39 -2.10
C ILE A 14 1.34 -14.35 -3.55
N ARG A 15 0.61 -15.01 -4.47
CA ARG A 15 0.84 -14.89 -5.92
C ARG A 15 0.71 -13.44 -6.37
N HIS A 16 1.64 -12.96 -7.20
CA HIS A 16 1.73 -11.56 -7.63
C HIS A 16 0.41 -10.97 -8.12
N GLN A 17 -0.32 -11.63 -9.03
CA GLN A 17 -1.62 -11.14 -9.51
C GLN A 17 -2.62 -10.91 -8.37
N LYS A 18 -2.74 -11.88 -7.46
CA LYS A 18 -3.66 -11.79 -6.31
C LYS A 18 -3.21 -10.69 -5.34
N ALA A 19 -1.91 -10.46 -5.22
CA ALA A 19 -1.37 -9.38 -4.41
C ALA A 19 -1.75 -8.01 -4.98
N LEU A 20 -1.59 -7.81 -6.29
CA LEU A 20 -2.00 -6.59 -6.99
C LEU A 20 -3.51 -6.32 -6.83
N ASP A 21 -4.34 -7.34 -7.04
CA ASP A 21 -5.80 -7.22 -6.89
C ASP A 21 -6.18 -6.79 -5.46
N LEU A 22 -5.52 -7.37 -4.45
CA LEU A 22 -5.77 -7.06 -3.05
C LEU A 22 -5.34 -5.62 -2.70
N VAL A 23 -4.18 -5.18 -3.20
CA VAL A 23 -3.70 -3.80 -3.00
C VAL A 23 -4.69 -2.80 -3.59
N SER A 24 -5.07 -2.97 -4.87
CA SER A 24 -6.01 -2.07 -5.56
C SER A 24 -7.36 -1.98 -4.87
N GLN A 25 -7.93 -3.13 -4.47
CA GLN A 25 -9.20 -3.17 -3.74
C GLN A 25 -9.11 -2.48 -2.37
N THR A 26 -7.99 -2.65 -1.68
CA THR A 26 -7.80 -2.06 -0.34
C THR A 26 -7.64 -0.55 -0.43
N LEU A 27 -6.84 -0.06 -1.37
CA LEU A 27 -6.69 1.37 -1.62
C LEU A 27 -8.02 2.03 -1.97
N TYR A 28 -8.78 1.44 -2.90
CA TYR A 28 -10.09 1.95 -3.28
C TYR A 28 -11.07 2.00 -2.10
N LYS A 29 -11.16 0.91 -1.31
CA LYS A 29 -12.04 0.87 -0.13
C LYS A 29 -11.68 1.90 0.93
N ASN A 30 -10.39 2.10 1.18
CA ASN A 30 -9.92 3.11 2.13
C ASN A 30 -10.20 4.53 1.62
N GLN A 31 -9.98 4.77 0.32
CA GLN A 31 -10.26 6.07 -0.31
C GLN A 31 -11.74 6.46 -0.18
N LEU A 32 -12.67 5.51 -0.35
CA LEU A 32 -14.11 5.76 -0.15
C LEU A 32 -14.48 6.15 1.30
N GLN A 33 -13.57 5.93 2.26
CA GLN A 33 -13.75 6.30 3.67
C GLN A 33 -13.03 7.61 4.05
N GLY A 34 -12.40 8.27 3.07
CA GLY A 34 -11.67 9.52 3.22
C GLY A 34 -10.16 9.32 3.34
N SER A 35 -9.48 10.27 3.98
CA SER A 35 -8.02 10.26 4.18
C SER A 35 -7.55 9.01 4.95
N PHE A 36 -6.47 8.38 4.47
CA PHE A 36 -5.93 7.16 5.07
C PHE A 36 -4.40 7.06 5.03
N THR A 37 -3.89 6.15 5.87
CA THR A 37 -2.53 5.60 5.76
C THR A 37 -2.64 4.07 5.77
N LEU A 38 -2.00 3.43 4.79
CA LEU A 38 -1.97 1.98 4.61
C LEU A 38 -0.51 1.50 4.61
N THR A 39 -0.20 0.48 5.40
CA THR A 39 1.06 -0.25 5.33
C THR A 39 0.88 -1.52 4.50
N ILE A 40 1.66 -1.67 3.44
CA ILE A 40 1.68 -2.87 2.59
C ILE A 40 2.95 -3.64 2.91
N ILE A 41 2.82 -4.87 3.43
CA ILE A 41 3.94 -5.74 3.78
C ILE A 41 4.22 -6.68 2.61
N THR A 42 5.40 -6.58 2.02
CA THR A 42 5.85 -7.30 0.80
C THR A 42 6.89 -8.39 1.09
N GLY A 43 7.33 -8.53 2.34
CA GLY A 43 8.32 -9.54 2.74
C GLY A 43 9.70 -9.37 2.07
N ASN A 44 10.11 -8.12 1.77
CA ASN A 44 11.33 -7.78 1.01
C ASN A 44 11.37 -8.27 -0.45
N SER A 45 10.23 -8.68 -1.03
CA SER A 45 10.17 -9.04 -2.44
C SER A 45 10.30 -7.79 -3.33
N SER A 46 11.51 -7.53 -3.84
CA SER A 46 11.79 -6.39 -4.72
C SER A 46 10.97 -6.43 -6.01
N TYR A 47 10.69 -7.62 -6.54
CA TYR A 47 9.82 -7.77 -7.72
C TYR A 47 8.38 -7.39 -7.41
N LEU A 48 7.82 -7.85 -6.27
CA LEU A 48 6.47 -7.47 -5.84
C LEU A 48 6.36 -5.96 -5.59
N GLN A 49 7.38 -5.37 -4.96
CA GLN A 49 7.44 -3.92 -4.77
C GLN A 49 7.42 -3.18 -6.12
N LYS A 50 8.26 -3.62 -7.07
CA LYS A 50 8.33 -3.03 -8.42
C LYS A 50 6.98 -3.04 -9.12
N ILE A 51 6.29 -4.18 -9.18
CA ILE A 51 4.98 -4.25 -9.85
C ILE A 51 3.90 -3.44 -9.12
N ILE A 52 3.94 -3.35 -7.78
CA ILE A 52 3.03 -2.48 -7.03
C ILE A 52 3.30 -1.01 -7.36
N PHE A 53 4.58 -0.61 -7.49
CA PHE A 53 4.92 0.75 -7.92
C PHE A 53 4.41 1.02 -9.32
N ASP A 54 4.85 0.23 -10.30
CA ASP A 54 4.59 0.49 -11.71
C ASP A 54 3.10 0.42 -12.08
N GLU A 55 2.35 -0.53 -11.51
CA GLU A 55 0.98 -0.81 -11.93
C GLU A 55 -0.09 -0.07 -11.10
N ILE A 56 0.24 0.37 -9.88
CA ILE A 56 -0.75 0.91 -8.94
C ILE A 56 -0.38 2.28 -8.41
N LEU A 57 0.86 2.47 -7.93
CA LEU A 57 1.21 3.66 -7.16
C LEU A 57 1.79 4.79 -8.02
N GLU A 58 2.62 4.48 -9.01
CA GLU A 58 3.22 5.47 -9.90
C GLU A 58 2.14 6.15 -10.75
N GLY A 59 2.20 7.48 -10.85
CA GLY A 59 1.19 8.28 -11.55
C GLY A 59 -0.17 8.38 -10.84
N SER A 60 -0.36 7.70 -9.70
CA SER A 60 -1.57 7.83 -8.88
C SER A 60 -1.55 9.11 -8.03
N GLN A 61 -2.68 9.40 -7.39
CA GLN A 61 -2.80 10.49 -6.41
C GLN A 61 -2.20 10.14 -5.03
N TYR A 62 -1.81 8.89 -4.81
CA TYR A 62 -1.29 8.44 -3.52
C TYR A 62 0.15 8.93 -3.32
N LYS A 63 0.49 9.29 -2.08
CA LYS A 63 1.89 9.46 -1.66
C LYS A 63 2.38 8.14 -1.09
N TYR A 64 3.60 7.74 -1.41
CA TYR A 64 4.12 6.47 -0.94
C TYR A 64 5.63 6.50 -0.75
N TYR A 65 6.13 5.65 0.15
CA TYR A 65 7.55 5.46 0.40
C TYR A 65 7.83 4.11 1.06
N ILE A 66 9.06 3.61 0.89
CA ILE A 66 9.59 2.50 1.71
C ILE A 66 10.22 3.12 2.96
N PRO A 67 9.79 2.74 4.18
CA PRO A 67 10.38 3.29 5.39
C PRO A 67 11.80 2.75 5.62
N THR A 68 12.69 3.60 6.14
CA THR A 68 14.10 3.24 6.38
C THR A 68 14.28 2.17 7.47
N TRP A 69 13.29 2.00 8.36
CA TRP A 69 13.32 0.99 9.42
C TRP A 69 12.79 -0.38 8.99
N ASN A 70 12.12 -0.49 7.83
CA ASN A 70 11.65 -1.77 7.31
C ASN A 70 11.50 -1.75 5.78
N LEU A 71 12.49 -2.31 5.09
CA LEU A 71 12.52 -2.37 3.62
C LEU A 71 11.48 -3.31 3.02
N GLY A 72 10.83 -4.13 3.85
CA GLY A 72 9.77 -5.04 3.44
C GLY A 72 8.40 -4.36 3.40
N GLN A 73 8.31 -3.07 3.73
CA GLN A 73 7.06 -2.32 3.79
C GLN A 73 7.01 -1.23 2.73
N ILE A 74 5.79 -0.93 2.29
CA ILE A 74 5.45 0.28 1.54
C ILE A 74 4.39 1.01 2.37
N ILE A 75 4.64 2.26 2.74
CA ILE A 75 3.64 3.11 3.38
C ILE A 75 2.98 3.93 2.28
N VAL A 76 1.65 3.91 2.23
CA VAL A 76 0.82 4.64 1.26
C VAL A 76 -0.11 5.58 2.03
N GLU A 77 -0.15 6.84 1.61
CA GLU A 77 -0.96 7.90 2.21
C GLU A 77 -1.86 8.56 1.15
N TYR A 78 -3.10 8.83 1.57
CA TYR A 78 -4.08 9.59 0.79
C TYR A 78 -4.70 10.66 1.67
N ILE A 79 -4.84 11.87 1.12
CA ILE A 79 -5.50 12.99 1.78
C ILE A 79 -6.66 13.41 0.89
N GLU A 80 -7.87 13.30 1.41
CA GLU A 80 -9.07 13.89 0.81
C GLU A 80 -8.99 15.41 0.96
N LEU A 81 -9.14 16.12 -0.17
CA LEU A 81 -9.06 17.58 -0.24
C LEU A 81 -10.40 18.24 0.05
#